data_AF-A0A830F297-F1
#
_entry.id   AF-A0A830F297-F1
#
_cell.length_a   1.000
_cell.length_b   1.000
_cell.length_c   1.000
_cell.angle_alpha   90.00
_cell.angle_beta   90.00
_cell.angle_gamma   90.00
#
_symmetry.space_group_name_H-M   'P 1'
#
loop_
_entity.id
_entity.type
_entity.pdbx_description
1 polymer ?
#
loop_
_entity_poly.entity_id
_entity_poly.type
_entity_poly.pdbx_seq_one_letter_code
_entity_poly.pdbx_strand_id
1 'polypeptide(L)'
;MLLVVTYSRPARQALRNTCNRHEDVVVRRFGRAALFDATELGAFLALRLREGYGGDVQVEATRPFNEFSGAPEAVREAAMAYADRDSASTPYHAFRAGTEYPSVAAMRDRDL
;
A
#
# COMPACT_ATOMS: atom_id res chain seq x y z
N MET A 1 -7.87 -4.05 -8.37
CA MET A 1 -6.88 -3.17 -9.03
C MET A 1 -5.60 -3.96 -9.25
N LEU A 2 -4.73 -3.52 -10.15
CA LEU A 2 -3.41 -4.13 -10.36
C LEU A 2 -2.33 -3.18 -9.83
N LEU A 3 -1.61 -3.59 -8.81
CA LEU A 3 -0.45 -2.85 -8.31
C LEU A 3 0.78 -3.25 -9.13
N VAL A 4 1.38 -2.28 -9.81
CA VAL A 4 2.63 -2.45 -10.56
C VAL A 4 3.74 -1.72 -9.82
N VAL A 5 4.79 -2.44 -9.40
CA VAL A 5 5.95 -1.88 -8.70
C VAL A 5 7.20 -2.08 -9.54
N THR A 6 8.03 -1.04 -9.64
CA THR A 6 9.27 -1.07 -10.43
C THR A 6 10.52 -0.84 -9.57
N TYR A 7 11.51 -1.70 -9.73
CA TYR A 7 12.74 -1.71 -8.93
C TYR A 7 13.92 -1.03 -9.63
N SER A 8 14.05 -1.18 -10.95
CA SER A 8 15.11 -0.54 -11.72
C SER A 8 14.71 0.82 -12.31
N ARG A 9 15.73 1.64 -12.62
CA ARG A 9 15.54 2.95 -13.26
C ARG A 9 14.87 2.81 -14.65
N PRO A 10 15.27 1.86 -15.52
CA PRO A 10 14.61 1.66 -16.82
C PRO A 10 13.14 1.26 -16.69
N ALA A 11 12.82 0.33 -15.79
CA ALA A 11 11.44 -0.10 -15.54
C ALA A 11 10.57 1.05 -15.03
N ARG A 12 11.11 1.90 -14.13
CA ARG A 12 10.40 3.09 -13.63
C ARG A 12 10.11 4.11 -14.74
N GLN A 13 11.07 4.34 -15.63
CA GLN A 13 10.86 5.23 -16.76
C GLN A 13 9.76 4.68 -17.69
N ALA A 14 9.76 3.38 -17.94
CA ALA A 14 8.74 2.72 -18.75
C ALA A 14 7.35 2.77 -18.11
N LEU A 15 7.26 2.56 -16.79
CA LEU A 15 6.01 2.74 -16.04
C LEU A 15 5.52 4.18 -16.16
N ARG A 16 6.40 5.17 -15.97
CA ARG A 16 6.04 6.59 -16.14
C ARG A 16 5.48 6.88 -17.53
N ASN A 17 6.13 6.38 -18.58
CA ASN A 17 5.70 6.57 -19.96
C ASN A 17 4.35 5.89 -20.24
N THR A 18 4.16 4.68 -19.70
CA THR A 18 2.90 3.93 -19.82
C THR A 18 1.76 4.69 -19.17
N CYS A 19 1.95 5.16 -17.93
CA CYS A 19 0.92 5.92 -17.23
C CYS A 19 0.57 7.25 -17.92
N ASN A 20 1.54 7.92 -18.55
CA ASN A 20 1.28 9.16 -19.30
C ASN A 20 0.51 8.92 -20.61
N ARG A 21 0.60 7.72 -21.19
CA ARG A 21 -0.05 7.38 -22.45
C ARG A 21 -1.45 6.81 -22.25
N HIS A 22 -1.67 6.15 -21.12
CA HIS A 22 -2.89 5.42 -20.80
C HIS A 22 -3.45 5.90 -19.46
N GLU A 23 -3.71 7.20 -19.34
CA GLU A 23 -4.22 7.81 -18.10
C GLU A 23 -5.60 7.25 -17.72
N ASP A 24 -6.36 6.76 -18.70
CA ASP A 24 -7.69 6.17 -18.59
C ASP A 24 -7.75 4.87 -17.78
N VAL A 25 -6.63 4.15 -17.66
CA VAL A 25 -6.52 2.92 -16.86
C VAL A 25 -5.69 3.09 -15.60
N VAL A 26 -5.21 4.31 -15.31
CA VAL A 26 -4.36 4.59 -14.13
C VAL A 26 -5.21 5.16 -13.01
N VAL A 27 -5.44 4.34 -11.98
CA VAL A 27 -6.17 4.76 -10.77
C VAL A 27 -5.32 5.69 -9.91
N ARG A 28 -4.03 5.38 -9.71
CA ARG A 28 -3.12 6.19 -8.88
C ARG A 28 -1.65 5.97 -9.21
N ARG A 29 -0.81 6.98 -8.97
CA ARG A 29 0.65 6.95 -9.18
C ARG A 29 1.41 7.23 -7.88
N PHE A 30 2.50 6.50 -7.66
CA PHE A 30 3.32 6.55 -6.44
C PHE A 30 4.82 6.65 -6.76
N GLY A 31 5.18 7.29 -7.87
CA GLY A 31 6.56 7.42 -8.34
C GLY A 31 7.12 6.10 -8.91
N ARG A 32 7.51 5.16 -8.04
CA ARG A 32 8.03 3.83 -8.45
C ARG A 32 6.94 2.77 -8.64
N ALA A 33 5.71 3.07 -8.26
CA ALA A 33 4.58 2.17 -8.40
C ALA A 33 3.36 2.91 -8.98
N ALA A 34 2.42 2.16 -9.53
CA ALA A 34 1.11 2.65 -9.95
C ALA A 34 0.03 1.59 -9.70
N LEU A 35 -1.20 2.04 -9.47
CA LEU A 35 -2.38 1.20 -9.49
C LEU A 35 -3.06 1.36 -10.85
N PHE A 36 -3.22 0.26 -11.57
CA PHE A 36 -4.04 0.20 -12.77
C PHE A 36 -5.41 -0.38 -12.44
N ASP A 37 -6.39 -0.02 -13.26
CA ASP A 37 -7.67 -0.72 -13.28
C ASP A 37 -7.49 -2.19 -13.62
N ALA A 38 -8.33 -3.04 -13.02
CA ALA A 38 -8.33 -4.47 -13.27
C ALA A 38 -9.12 -4.81 -14.55
N THR A 39 -8.79 -4.14 -15.64
CA THR A 39 -9.33 -4.38 -16.99
C THR A 39 -8.33 -5.18 -17.81
N GLU A 40 -8.76 -5.70 -18.96
CA GLU A 40 -7.86 -6.39 -19.90
C GLU A 40 -6.72 -5.48 -20.38
N LEU A 41 -7.00 -4.19 -20.62
CA LEU A 41 -5.98 -3.21 -20.99
C LEU A 41 -4.99 -2.96 -19.84
N GLY A 42 -5.48 -2.79 -18.60
CA GLY A 42 -4.62 -2.66 -17.42
C GLY A 42 -3.72 -3.87 -17.22
N ALA A 43 -4.28 -5.08 -17.38
CA ALA A 43 -3.53 -6.34 -17.32
C ALA A 43 -2.47 -6.43 -18.43
N PHE A 44 -2.84 -6.12 -19.67
CA PHE A 44 -1.92 -6.11 -20.80
C PHE A 44 -0.73 -5.18 -20.58
N LEU A 45 -0.96 -3.95 -20.11
CA LEU A 45 0.10 -2.98 -19.86
C LEU A 45 1.03 -3.42 -18.70
N ALA A 46 0.46 -3.95 -17.62
CA ALA A 46 1.23 -4.47 -16.49
C ALA A 46 2.11 -5.67 -16.91
N LEU A 47 1.54 -6.64 -17.63
CA LEU A 47 2.25 -7.81 -18.12
C LEU A 47 3.32 -7.44 -19.15
N ARG A 48 3.04 -6.50 -20.05
CA ARG A 48 4.03 -5.99 -21.01
C ARG A 48 5.24 -5.37 -20.32
N LEU A 49 5.02 -4.60 -19.24
CA LEU A 49 6.12 -4.09 -18.41
C LEU A 49 6.92 -5.24 -17.79
N ARG A 50 6.24 -6.25 -17.25
CA ARG A 50 6.89 -7.42 -16.67
C ARG A 50 7.70 -8.22 -17.67
N GLU A 51 7.19 -8.47 -18.88
CA GLU A 51 7.94 -9.15 -19.94
C GLU A 51 9.15 -8.33 -20.40
N GLY A 52 9.03 -7.00 -20.44
CA GLY A 52 10.13 -6.12 -20.88
C GLY A 52 11.27 -5.94 -19.88
N TYR A 53 11.00 -6.13 -18.58
CA TYR A 53 11.95 -5.80 -17.50
C TYR A 53 12.12 -6.93 -16.46
N GLY A 54 11.43 -8.06 -16.62
CA GLY A 54 11.55 -9.25 -15.78
C GLY A 54 11.31 -8.97 -14.30
N GLY A 55 12.23 -9.44 -13.46
CA GLY A 55 12.18 -9.31 -12.00
C GLY A 55 12.22 -7.86 -11.48
N ASP A 56 12.53 -6.89 -12.34
CA ASP A 56 12.44 -5.46 -11.97
C ASP A 56 11.00 -4.94 -11.92
N VAL A 57 10.01 -5.76 -12.28
CA VAL A 57 8.58 -5.42 -12.26
C VAL A 57 7.81 -6.49 -11.48
N GLN A 58 7.16 -6.06 -10.41
CA GLN A 58 6.19 -6.87 -9.68
C GLN A 58 4.78 -6.42 -10.04
N VAL A 59 3.88 -7.38 -10.22
CA VAL A 59 2.46 -7.15 -10.50
C VAL A 59 1.64 -7.95 -9.52
N GLU A 60 0.78 -7.28 -8.75
CA GLU A 60 -0.12 -7.90 -7.78
C GLU A 60 -1.57 -7.51 -8.05
N ALA A 61 -2.47 -8.50 -7.97
CA ALA A 61 -3.89 -8.20 -7.88
C ALA A 61 -4.21 -7.75 -6.45
N THR A 62 -4.71 -6.53 -6.29
CA THR A 62 -5.02 -5.94 -5.00
C THR A 62 -6.51 -5.62 -4.85
N ARG A 63 -6.98 -5.73 -3.61
CA ARG A 63 -8.28 -5.24 -3.16
C ARG A 63 -8.07 -4.15 -2.10
N PRO A 64 -8.96 -3.15 -2.01
CA PRO A 64 -8.93 -2.20 -0.90
C PRO A 64 -8.94 -2.93 0.45
N PHE A 65 -8.20 -2.39 1.41
CA PHE A 65 -8.23 -2.89 2.78
C PHE A 65 -9.49 -2.37 3.47
N ASN A 66 -10.32 -3.26 4.02
CA ASN A 66 -11.47 -2.89 4.85
C ASN A 66 -11.05 -3.05 6.32
N GLU A 67 -10.80 -1.94 7.01
CA GLU A 67 -10.34 -1.98 8.39
C GLU A 67 -11.34 -2.65 9.35
N PHE A 68 -12.64 -2.55 9.11
CA PHE A 68 -13.67 -3.11 10.01
C PHE A 68 -13.71 -4.64 9.97
N SER A 69 -13.31 -5.25 8.85
CA SER A 69 -13.21 -6.71 8.71
C SER A 69 -11.78 -7.24 8.82
N GLY A 70 -10.78 -6.41 8.50
CA GLY A 70 -9.38 -6.81 8.33
C GLY A 70 -8.45 -6.36 9.44
N ALA A 71 -8.93 -5.56 10.41
CA ALA A 71 -8.16 -5.18 11.58
C ALA A 71 -8.94 -5.46 12.86
N PRO A 72 -8.30 -6.01 13.91
CA PRO A 72 -8.93 -6.12 15.23
C PRO A 72 -9.40 -4.76 15.74
N GLU A 73 -10.57 -4.73 16.37
CA GLU A 73 -11.16 -3.50 16.93
C GLU A 73 -10.19 -2.77 17.86
N ALA A 74 -9.50 -3.49 18.75
CA ALA A 74 -8.52 -2.91 19.67
C ALA A 74 -7.37 -2.17 18.95
N VAL A 75 -6.99 -2.58 17.73
CA VAL A 75 -5.97 -1.89 16.92
C VAL A 75 -6.56 -0.62 16.31
N ARG A 76 -7.81 -0.66 15.85
CA ARG A 76 -8.51 0.50 15.28
C ARG A 76 -8.72 1.59 16.34
N GLU A 77 -9.25 1.21 17.50
CA GLU A 77 -9.46 2.12 18.63
C GLU A 77 -8.13 2.73 19.12
N ALA A 78 -7.07 1.92 19.21
CA ALA A 78 -5.74 2.42 19.57
C ALA A 78 -5.20 3.43 18.56
N ALA A 79 -5.39 3.18 17.26
CA ALA A 79 -4.96 4.09 16.19
C ALA A 79 -5.71 5.42 16.25
N MET A 80 -7.03 5.39 16.49
CA MET A 80 -7.86 6.58 16.67
C MET A 80 -7.43 7.38 17.90
N ALA A 81 -7.36 6.74 19.07
CA ALA A 81 -6.99 7.41 20.31
C ALA A 81 -5.55 7.95 20.27
N TYR A 82 -4.63 7.26 19.60
CA TYR A 82 -3.26 7.76 19.43
C TYR A 82 -3.18 8.92 18.45
N ALA A 83 -4.00 8.95 17.40
CA ALA A 83 -4.07 10.10 16.50
C ALA A 83 -4.51 11.37 17.25
N ASP A 84 -5.43 11.23 18.20
CA ASP A 84 -6.00 12.31 19.01
C ASP A 84 -5.21 12.62 20.30
N ARG A 85 -3.99 12.08 20.45
CA ARG A 85 -3.16 12.31 21.64
C ARG A 85 -2.81 13.79 21.84
N ASP A 86 -2.71 14.19 23.11
CA ASP A 86 -2.46 15.59 23.51
C ASP A 86 -1.21 16.23 22.90
N SER A 87 -0.14 15.46 22.74
CA SER A 87 1.11 15.94 22.15
C SER A 87 1.56 15.06 20.99
N ALA A 88 1.74 15.67 19.82
CA ALA A 88 2.23 14.98 18.63
C ALA A 88 3.62 14.35 18.82
N SER A 89 4.43 14.84 19.76
CA SER A 89 5.74 14.27 20.09
C SER A 89 5.67 13.02 20.98
N THR A 90 4.52 12.76 21.63
CA THR A 90 4.36 11.58 22.48
C THR A 90 4.40 10.31 21.62
N PRO A 91 5.37 9.41 21.81
CA PRO A 91 5.45 8.16 21.08
C PRO A 91 4.43 7.15 21.61
N TYR A 92 4.03 6.21 20.74
CA TYR A 92 2.96 5.24 21.05
C TYR A 92 3.22 4.42 22.32
N HIS A 93 4.47 4.02 22.60
CA HIS A 93 4.78 3.24 23.81
C HIS A 93 4.52 4.03 25.11
N ALA A 94 4.78 5.34 25.09
CA ALA A 94 4.54 6.22 26.24
C ALA A 94 3.06 6.53 26.39
N PHE A 95 2.36 6.80 25.28
CA PHE A 95 0.91 6.96 25.24
C PHE A 95 0.19 5.72 25.80
N ARG A 96 0.60 4.52 25.36
CA ARG A 96 -0.04 3.26 25.73
C ARG A 96 0.19 2.86 27.18
N ALA A 97 1.23 3.37 27.86
CA ALA A 97 1.61 2.93 29.20
C ALA A 97 0.51 3.07 30.27
N GLY A 98 -0.50 3.92 30.04
CA GLY A 98 -1.68 4.10 30.88
C GLY A 98 -3.00 3.60 30.27
N THR A 99 -2.94 2.72 29.27
CA THR A 99 -4.13 2.26 28.52
C THR A 99 -4.13 0.74 28.32
N GLU A 100 -5.30 0.18 28.03
CA GLU A 100 -5.47 -1.24 27.67
C GLU A 100 -5.14 -1.52 26.19
N TYR A 101 -4.69 -0.52 25.43
CA TYR A 101 -4.37 -0.69 24.01
C TYR A 101 -3.19 -1.67 23.81
N PRO A 102 -3.17 -2.40 22.68
CA PRO A 102 -2.15 -3.40 22.43
C PRO A 102 -0.76 -2.77 22.33
N SER A 103 0.24 -3.44 22.90
CA SER A 103 1.64 -3.02 22.77
C SER A 103 2.16 -3.30 21.35
N VAL A 104 3.21 -2.59 20.93
CA VAL A 104 3.86 -2.84 19.63
C VAL A 104 4.36 -4.29 19.53
N ALA A 105 4.88 -4.85 20.62
CA ALA A 105 5.29 -6.25 20.67
C ALA A 105 4.09 -7.19 20.44
N ALA A 106 2.97 -6.96 21.13
CA ALA A 106 1.77 -7.79 20.97
C ALA A 106 1.17 -7.72 19.56
N MET A 107 1.26 -6.57 18.87
CA MET A 107 0.78 -6.42 17.49
C MET A 107 1.72 -7.07 16.47
N ARG A 108 3.03 -7.11 16.73
CA ARG A 108 4.03 -7.65 15.79
C ARG A 108 3.84 -9.15 15.55
N ASP A 109 3.45 -9.87 16.60
CA ASP A 109 3.42 -11.34 16.59
C ASP A 109 2.02 -11.89 16.23
N ARG A 110 1.08 -11.03 15.84
CA ARG A 110 -0.29 -11.41 15.46
C ARG A 110 -0.53 -11.14 13.98
N ASP A 111 -1.06 -12.14 13.29
CA ASP A 111 -1.45 -12.03 11.88
C ASP A 111 -2.77 -11.25 11.70
N LEU A 112 -2.98 -10.74 10.49
CA LEU A 112 -4.19 -10.03 10.02
C LEU A 112 -5.02 -10.89 9.08
#